data_AF-A0A1G9T538-F1
#
_entry.id   AF-A0A1G9T538-F1
#
_cell.length_a   1.000
_cell.length_b   1.000
_cell.length_c   1.000
_cell.angle_alpha   90.00
_cell.angle_beta   90.00
_cell.angle_gamma   90.00
#
_symmetry.space_group_name_H-M   'P 1'
#
loop_
_entity.id
_entity.type
_entity.pdbx_description
1 polymer ?
#
loop_
_entity_poly.entity_id
_entity_poly.type
_entity_poly.pdbx_seq_one_letter_code
_entity_poly.pdbx_strand_id
1 'polypeptide(L)'
;MNPLKRDSLDVTKFEASTCTDKNRSVRKGGVTVVYSDNGKRLSLNTSILEQLSDLTSVQIAYSDKLIAIANYLGESNTNYALKKNGKSNAIYNAVLVKEIIERYNLDYSNRTSLTFPVYKVQETDKGKVVYIDMNPSTD
;
A
#
# COMPACT_ATOMS: atom_id res chain seq x y z
N MET A 1 -43.82 -1.15 44.19
CA MET A 1 -43.01 -1.15 42.95
C MET A 1 -43.96 -0.95 41.79
N ASN A 2 -43.77 0.11 41.00
CA ASN A 2 -44.58 0.41 39.82
C ASN A 2 -43.77 -0.03 38.58
N PRO A 3 -44.30 -0.87 37.66
CA PRO A 3 -43.57 -1.21 36.46
C PRO A 3 -43.48 0.03 35.56
N LEU A 4 -42.25 0.43 35.21
CA LEU A 4 -41.97 1.54 34.30
C LEU A 4 -42.73 1.33 32.99
N LYS A 5 -43.72 2.19 32.72
CA LYS A 5 -44.32 2.29 31.37
C LYS A 5 -43.18 2.69 30.43
N ARG A 6 -42.87 1.81 29.47
CA ARG A 6 -41.99 2.17 28.35
C ARG A 6 -42.77 3.14 27.47
N ASP A 7 -42.43 4.42 27.56
CA ASP A 7 -42.91 5.40 26.60
C ASP A 7 -42.47 4.95 25.20
N SER A 8 -43.43 4.83 24.28
CA SER A 8 -43.16 4.51 22.89
C SER A 8 -42.49 5.73 22.24
N LEU A 9 -41.25 5.56 21.80
CA LEU A 9 -40.52 6.59 21.09
C LEU A 9 -41.12 6.80 19.70
N ASP A 10 -41.51 8.04 19.41
CA ASP A 10 -42.05 8.46 18.12
C ASP A 10 -40.91 8.80 17.16
N VAL A 11 -40.64 7.89 16.24
CA VAL A 11 -39.53 7.97 15.26
C VAL A 11 -39.67 9.19 14.35
N THR A 12 -40.86 9.77 14.20
CA THR A 12 -41.09 10.96 13.35
C THR A 12 -40.49 12.25 13.93
N LYS A 13 -40.05 12.22 15.20
CA LYS A 13 -39.39 13.34 15.88
C LYS A 13 -37.86 13.30 15.78
N PHE A 14 -37.30 12.31 15.09
CA PHE A 14 -35.86 12.15 14.92
C PHE A 14 -35.43 12.76 13.58
N GLU A 15 -34.37 13.56 13.61
CA GLU A 15 -33.75 14.09 12.39
C GLU A 15 -32.85 13.03 11.74
N ALA A 16 -32.90 12.95 10.42
CA ALA A 16 -32.04 12.04 9.66
C ALA A 16 -30.58 12.50 9.71
N SER A 17 -29.65 11.57 9.95
CA SER A 17 -28.22 11.84 9.82
C SER A 17 -27.90 12.30 8.40
N THR A 18 -27.22 13.43 8.28
CA THR A 18 -26.76 14.00 7.01
C THR A 18 -25.33 13.59 6.66
N CYS A 19 -24.74 12.66 7.43
CA CYS A 19 -23.39 12.17 7.16
C CYS A 19 -23.34 11.49 5.79
N THR A 20 -22.44 11.96 4.94
CA THR A 20 -22.13 11.32 3.66
C THR A 20 -20.66 10.93 3.68
N ASP A 21 -20.39 9.64 3.52
CA ASP A 21 -19.02 9.17 3.34
C ASP A 21 -18.54 9.57 1.95
N LYS A 22 -17.41 10.28 1.88
CA LYS A 22 -16.72 10.48 0.62
C LYS A 22 -16.14 9.13 0.20
N ASN A 23 -16.77 8.48 -0.79
CA ASN A 23 -16.17 7.33 -1.47
C ASN A 23 -14.89 7.79 -2.17
N ARG A 24 -13.74 7.66 -1.49
CA ARG A 24 -12.46 7.68 -2.21
C ARG A 24 -12.50 6.50 -3.16
N SER A 25 -12.18 6.73 -4.44
CA SER A 25 -11.91 5.63 -5.37
C SER A 25 -10.85 4.74 -4.73
N VAL A 26 -11.23 3.52 -4.33
CA VAL A 26 -10.34 2.60 -3.64
C VAL A 26 -9.32 2.10 -4.67
N ARG A 27 -8.27 2.88 -4.89
CA ARG A 27 -7.07 2.34 -5.51
C ARG A 27 -6.52 1.34 -4.50
N LYS A 28 -6.64 0.04 -4.78
CA LYS A 28 -6.16 -1.03 -3.88
C LYS A 28 -4.70 -0.72 -3.52
N GLY A 29 -4.44 -0.46 -2.24
CA GLY A 29 -3.09 -0.14 -1.75
C GLY A 29 -2.14 -1.26 -2.09
N GLY A 30 -1.08 -0.99 -2.85
CA GLY A 30 -0.17 -2.00 -3.39
C GLY A 30 1.07 -2.20 -2.52
N VAL A 31 1.83 -1.12 -2.33
CA VAL A 31 3.11 -1.13 -1.62
C VAL A 31 3.00 -0.28 -0.36
N THR A 32 3.49 -0.81 0.75
CA THR A 32 3.66 -0.04 1.99
C THR A 32 5.14 0.13 2.27
N VAL A 33 5.63 1.37 2.27
CA VAL A 33 6.99 1.72 2.70
C VAL A 33 6.96 1.94 4.21
N VAL A 34 7.57 1.04 4.97
CA VAL A 34 7.66 1.11 6.44
C VAL A 34 9.02 1.66 6.83
N TYR A 35 9.00 2.76 7.58
CA TYR A 35 10.18 3.41 8.14
C TYR A 35 9.93 3.68 9.62
N SER A 36 10.28 2.71 10.46
CA SER A 36 10.23 2.86 11.91
C SER A 36 11.55 2.46 12.56
N ASP A 37 11.67 2.74 13.86
CA ASP A 37 12.80 2.30 14.68
C ASP A 37 12.84 0.78 14.79
N ASN A 38 11.67 0.15 14.81
CA ASN A 38 11.51 -1.31 14.92
C ASN A 38 11.70 -2.04 13.58
N GLY A 39 11.95 -1.33 12.48
CA GLY A 39 12.30 -1.96 11.21
C GLY A 39 11.99 -1.11 9.98
N LYS A 40 12.81 -1.30 8.95
CA LYS A 40 12.69 -0.64 7.64
C LYS A 40 12.45 -1.69 6.58
N ARG A 41 11.31 -1.61 5.90
CA ARG A 41 10.90 -2.62 4.91
C ARG A 41 9.96 -2.07 3.86
N LEU A 42 10.01 -2.69 2.67
CA LEU A 42 8.99 -2.52 1.64
C LEU A 42 8.02 -3.69 1.70
N SER A 43 6.77 -3.46 2.05
CA SER A 43 5.73 -4.51 2.11
C SER A 43 4.94 -4.52 0.81
N LEU A 44 4.86 -5.68 0.17
CA LEU A 44 4.06 -5.93 -1.03
C LEU A 44 2.78 -6.67 -0.62
N ASN A 45 1.63 -6.08 -0.93
CA ASN A 45 0.35 -6.69 -0.63
C ASN A 45 0.06 -7.91 -1.53
N THR A 46 -0.98 -8.65 -1.21
CA THR A 46 -1.39 -9.85 -1.97
C THR A 46 -1.67 -9.55 -3.45
N SER A 47 -2.24 -8.38 -3.79
CA SER A 47 -2.54 -8.05 -5.18
C SER A 47 -1.29 -7.89 -6.06
N ILE A 48 -0.15 -7.47 -5.49
CA ILE A 48 1.13 -7.46 -6.19
C ILE A 48 1.67 -8.88 -6.30
N LEU A 49 1.63 -9.65 -5.20
CA LEU A 49 2.16 -11.01 -5.17
C LEU A 49 1.47 -11.93 -6.19
N GLU A 50 0.16 -11.75 -6.40
CA GLU A 50 -0.61 -12.48 -7.42
C GLU A 50 -0.19 -12.19 -8.86
N GLN A 51 0.55 -11.09 -9.11
CA GLN A 51 1.09 -10.78 -10.44
C GLN A 51 2.48 -11.36 -10.66
N LEU A 52 3.20 -11.73 -9.60
CA LEU A 52 4.56 -12.25 -9.68
C LEU A 52 4.53 -13.74 -10.00
N SER A 53 5.43 -14.19 -10.88
CA SER A 53 5.60 -15.60 -11.20
C SER A 53 6.37 -16.35 -10.12
N ASP A 54 7.18 -15.63 -9.34
CA ASP A 54 7.94 -16.16 -8.22
C ASP A 54 7.85 -15.23 -7.00
N LEU A 55 7.85 -15.81 -5.79
CA LEU A 55 7.73 -15.09 -4.53
C LEU A 55 9.03 -15.10 -3.71
N THR A 56 10.16 -15.57 -4.28
CA THR A 56 11.45 -15.55 -3.59
C THR A 56 12.16 -14.20 -3.69
N SER A 57 12.07 -13.53 -4.83
CA SER A 57 12.74 -12.24 -5.06
C SER A 57 12.07 -11.40 -6.14
N VAL A 58 12.32 -10.10 -6.08
CA VAL A 58 11.86 -9.11 -7.06
C VAL A 58 12.97 -8.11 -7.38
N GLN A 59 12.86 -7.50 -8.55
CA GLN A 59 13.62 -6.33 -8.95
C GLN A 59 12.74 -5.09 -8.83
N ILE A 60 13.38 -3.96 -8.55
CA ILE A 60 12.74 -2.66 -8.40
C ILE A 60 13.49 -1.66 -9.27
N ALA A 61 12.74 -0.91 -10.07
CA ALA A 61 13.26 0.21 -10.84
C ALA A 61 12.37 1.44 -10.64
N TYR A 62 12.94 2.62 -10.93
CA TYR A 62 12.31 3.89 -10.59
C TYR A 62 12.12 4.79 -11.81
N SER A 63 11.03 5.56 -11.82
CA SER A 63 10.84 6.76 -12.62
C SER A 63 10.50 7.96 -11.72
N ASP A 64 10.28 9.14 -12.29
CA ASP A 64 9.97 10.36 -11.54
C ASP A 64 8.77 10.22 -10.61
N LYS A 65 7.76 9.43 -11.02
CA LYS A 65 6.49 9.30 -10.28
C LYS A 65 6.08 7.86 -9.99
N LEU A 66 6.79 6.88 -10.54
CA LEU A 66 6.41 5.47 -10.43
C LEU A 66 7.57 4.61 -9.94
N ILE A 67 7.22 3.54 -9.24
CA ILE A 67 8.09 2.38 -9.03
C ILE A 67 7.59 1.23 -9.90
N ALA A 68 8.51 0.54 -10.59
CA ALA A 68 8.24 -0.72 -11.27
C ALA A 68 8.74 -1.89 -10.42
N ILE A 69 7.92 -2.92 -10.28
CA ILE A 69 8.23 -4.15 -9.53
C ILE A 69 7.92 -5.36 -10.41
N ALA A 70 8.88 -6.26 -10.58
CA ALA A 70 8.71 -7.51 -11.31
C ALA A 70 9.73 -8.55 -10.82
N ASN A 71 9.58 -9.82 -11.20
CA ASN A 71 10.63 -10.81 -10.99
C ASN A 71 11.89 -10.52 -11.83
N TYR A 72 11.73 -9.85 -12.97
CA TYR A 72 12.84 -9.42 -13.82
C TYR A 72 12.49 -8.14 -14.58
N LEU A 73 13.36 -7.13 -14.48
CA LEU A 73 13.33 -5.83 -15.17
C LEU A 73 14.57 -5.61 -16.05
N GLY A 74 15.69 -6.29 -15.76
CA GLY A 74 16.91 -6.24 -16.58
C GLY A 74 18.16 -6.69 -15.82
N GLU A 75 19.21 -7.04 -16.54
CA GLU A 75 20.47 -7.59 -15.97
C GLU A 75 21.16 -6.66 -14.96
N SER A 76 21.03 -5.35 -15.13
CA SER A 76 21.64 -4.35 -14.24
C SER A 76 20.84 -4.10 -12.95
N ASN A 77 19.66 -4.70 -12.80
CA ASN A 77 18.81 -4.48 -11.63
C ASN A 77 19.19 -5.44 -10.49
N THR A 78 19.14 -4.92 -9.26
CA THR A 78 19.37 -5.72 -8.06
C THR A 78 18.17 -6.61 -7.75
N ASN A 79 18.43 -7.86 -7.39
CA ASN A 79 17.42 -8.79 -6.87
C ASN A 79 17.27 -8.61 -5.35
N TYR A 80 16.05 -8.31 -4.92
CA TYR A 80 15.69 -8.18 -3.52
C TYR A 80 14.92 -9.40 -3.04
N ALA A 81 15.42 -10.07 -2.00
CA ALA A 81 14.75 -11.21 -1.41
C ALA A 81 13.44 -10.81 -0.73
N LEU A 82 12.37 -11.55 -1.04
CA LEU A 82 11.08 -11.46 -0.38
C LEU A 82 11.04 -12.39 0.83
N LYS A 83 10.52 -11.88 1.95
CA LYS A 83 10.26 -12.65 3.16
C LYS A 83 8.78 -12.58 3.50
N LYS A 84 8.19 -13.73 3.81
CA LYS A 84 6.78 -13.80 4.21
C LYS A 84 6.55 -12.97 5.48
N ASN A 85 5.48 -12.18 5.48
CA ASN A 85 5.07 -11.34 6.59
C ASN A 85 3.53 -11.31 6.67
N GLY A 86 2.95 -12.29 7.37
CA GLY A 86 1.50 -12.48 7.42
C GLY A 86 0.93 -12.80 6.03
N LYS A 87 -0.02 -11.98 5.56
CA LYS A 87 -0.66 -12.08 4.22
C LYS A 87 0.11 -11.33 3.12
N SER A 88 1.20 -10.66 3.48
CA SER A 88 2.07 -9.89 2.60
C SER A 88 3.46 -10.51 2.54
N ASN A 89 4.27 -10.11 1.57
CA ASN A 89 5.72 -10.35 1.61
C ASN A 89 6.42 -9.02 1.76
N ALA A 90 7.57 -9.02 2.43
CA ALA A 90 8.35 -7.83 2.72
C ALA A 90 9.79 -7.98 2.26
N ILE A 91 10.36 -6.88 1.79
CA ILE A 91 11.78 -6.71 1.53
C ILE A 91 12.38 -5.97 2.71
N TYR A 92 13.24 -6.63 3.47
CA TYR A 92 13.96 -6.03 4.60
C TYR A 92 15.29 -5.46 4.11
N ASN A 93 15.26 -4.23 3.59
CA ASN A 93 16.46 -3.53 3.16
C ASN A 93 16.35 -2.04 3.53
N ALA A 94 17.12 -1.61 4.53
CA ALA A 94 17.08 -0.24 5.02
C ALA A 94 17.61 0.78 4.01
N VAL A 95 18.58 0.39 3.17
CA VAL A 95 19.17 1.26 2.14
C VAL A 95 18.15 1.51 1.03
N LEU A 96 17.49 0.45 0.55
CA LEU A 96 16.39 0.55 -0.41
C LEU A 96 15.27 1.48 0.09
N VAL A 97 14.86 1.32 1.35
CA VAL A 97 13.81 2.15 1.93
C VAL A 97 14.25 3.62 2.01
N LYS A 98 15.48 3.90 2.43
CA LYS A 98 16.02 5.27 2.45
C LYS A 98 16.08 5.88 1.05
N GLU A 99 16.55 5.12 0.06
CA GLU A 99 16.59 5.54 -1.34
C GLU A 99 15.19 5.94 -1.83
N ILE A 100 14.16 5.13 -1.56
CA ILE A 100 12.77 5.45 -1.92
C ILE A 100 12.31 6.74 -1.23
N ILE A 101 12.60 6.90 0.05
CA ILE A 101 12.19 8.09 0.82
C ILE A 101 12.83 9.35 0.24
N GLU A 102 14.14 9.33 -0.01
CA GLU A 102 14.89 10.45 -0.55
C GLU A 102 14.44 10.80 -1.97
N ARG A 103 14.27 9.78 -2.83
CA ARG A 103 13.93 9.95 -4.25
C ARG A 103 12.55 10.56 -4.46
N TYR A 104 11.57 10.20 -3.62
CA TYR A 104 10.19 10.69 -3.70
C TYR A 104 9.86 11.74 -2.63
N ASN A 105 10.86 12.21 -1.88
CA ASN A 105 10.74 13.20 -0.82
C ASN A 105 9.59 12.88 0.18
N LEU A 106 9.57 11.63 0.66
CA LEU A 106 8.49 11.13 1.50
C LEU A 106 8.63 11.63 2.95
N ASP A 107 7.55 12.15 3.53
CA ASP A 107 7.53 12.65 4.90
C ASP A 107 7.07 11.59 5.92
N TYR A 108 7.95 11.33 6.90
CA TYR A 108 7.73 10.39 8.01
C TYR A 108 7.73 11.08 9.38
N SER A 109 7.67 12.42 9.44
CA SER A 109 7.73 13.21 10.68
C SER A 109 6.72 12.79 11.75
N ASN A 110 5.53 12.35 11.35
CA ASN A 110 4.43 11.97 12.24
C ASN A 110 3.85 10.57 11.96
N ARG A 111 4.56 9.75 11.19
CA ARG A 111 4.06 8.44 10.74
C ARG A 111 5.21 7.46 10.53
N THR A 112 4.91 6.17 10.64
CA THR A 112 5.89 5.09 10.48
C THR A 112 5.73 4.32 9.16
N SER A 113 4.68 4.61 8.40
CA SER A 113 4.42 3.97 7.11
C SER A 113 3.64 4.87 6.16
N LEU A 114 3.85 4.63 4.86
CA LEU A 114 3.08 5.21 3.77
C LEU A 114 2.69 4.09 2.81
N THR A 115 1.42 4.07 2.38
CA THR A 115 0.90 3.06 1.44
C THR A 115 0.56 3.72 0.11
N PHE A 116 1.06 3.13 -0.96
CA PHE A 116 0.95 3.61 -2.32
C PHE A 116 0.13 2.62 -3.16
N PRO A 117 -0.81 3.11 -3.98
CA PRO A 117 -1.66 2.25 -4.77
C PRO A 117 -0.94 1.65 -5.98
N VAL A 118 -1.43 0.50 -6.44
CA VAL A 118 -1.08 -0.01 -7.77
C VAL A 118 -1.68 0.93 -8.82
N TYR A 119 -0.82 1.42 -9.71
CA TYR A 119 -1.20 2.26 -10.85
C TYR A 119 -1.65 1.43 -12.04
N LYS A 120 -0.82 0.46 -12.45
CA LYS A 120 -1.03 -0.38 -13.64
C LYS A 120 -0.27 -1.69 -13.51
N VAL A 121 -0.76 -2.72 -14.17
CA VAL A 121 0.00 -3.95 -14.46
C VAL A 121 0.22 -4.03 -15.98
N GLN A 122 1.42 -4.39 -16.40
CA GLN A 122 1.76 -4.60 -17.81
C GLN A 122 2.35 -6.00 -18.01
N GLU A 123 1.88 -6.69 -19.02
CA GLU A 123 2.45 -7.97 -19.46
C GLU A 123 3.61 -7.72 -20.44
N THR A 124 4.66 -8.52 -20.29
CA THR A 124 5.87 -8.51 -21.12
C THR A 124 6.29 -9.94 -21.39
N ASP A 125 7.19 -10.15 -22.34
CA ASP A 125 7.74 -11.48 -22.65
C ASP A 125 8.47 -12.12 -21.45
N LYS A 126 8.88 -11.30 -20.47
CA LYS A 126 9.60 -11.73 -19.26
C LYS A 126 8.70 -11.84 -18.02
N GLY A 127 7.38 -11.70 -18.20
CA GLY A 127 6.38 -11.73 -17.12
C GLY A 127 5.69 -10.38 -16.91
N LYS A 128 5.03 -10.24 -15.76
CA LYS A 128 4.25 -9.04 -15.43
C LYS A 128 5.09 -8.02 -14.66
N VAL A 129 4.90 -6.75 -15.01
CA VAL A 129 5.45 -5.60 -14.31
C VAL A 129 4.32 -4.85 -13.62
N VAL A 130 4.47 -4.63 -12.32
CA VAL A 130 3.52 -3.85 -11.51
C VAL A 130 4.08 -2.46 -11.29
N TYR A 131 3.31 -1.44 -11.66
CA TYR A 131 3.64 -0.04 -11.46
C TYR A 131 2.90 0.51 -10.26
N ILE A 132 3.62 1.22 -9.39
CA ILE A 132 3.12 1.85 -8.17
C ILE A 132 3.18 3.36 -8.32
N ASP A 133 2.08 4.05 -8.00
CA ASP A 133 2.02 5.51 -8.02
C ASP A 133 2.63 6.08 -6.74
N MET A 134 3.77 6.76 -6.85
CA MET A 134 4.50 7.32 -5.71
C MET A 134 4.06 8.73 -5.35
N ASN A 135 3.04 9.28 -6.02
CA ASN A 135 2.46 10.54 -5.57
C ASN A 135 1.71 10.27 -4.25
N PRO A 136 2.13 10.87 -3.11
CA PRO A 136 1.32 10.82 -1.92
C PRO A 136 -0.04 11.43 -2.30
N SER A 137 -1.14 10.73 -1.97
CA SER A 137 -2.46 11.33 -2.14
C SER A 137 -2.50 12.57 -1.25
N THR A 138 -2.33 13.74 -1.85
CA THR A 138 -2.62 15.02 -1.21
C THR A 138 -4.10 15.01 -0.90
N ASP A 139 -4.40 14.89 0.39
CA ASP A 139 -5.72 15.23 0.93
C ASP A 139 -6.02 16.72 0.73
#